data_AF-A0A1J5PZR7-F1
#
_entry.id   AF-A0A1J5PZR7-F1
#
_cell.length_a   1.000
_cell.length_b   1.000
_cell.length_c   1.000
_cell.angle_alpha   90.00
_cell.angle_beta   90.00
_cell.angle_gamma   90.00
#
_symmetry.space_group_name_H-M   'P 1'
#
loop_
_entity.id
_entity.type
_entity.pdbx_description
1 polymer ?
#
loop_
_entity_poly.entity_id
_entity_poly.type
_entity_poly.pdbx_seq_one_letter_code
_entity_poly.pdbx_strand_id
1 'polypeptide(L)'
;MIRETYKWMVAPMQEARPGKGLSEIQWEHFQVNSGAQNLSQEIERVLKENELLITEWAPVHLSKVLKDWFWKDDSKDTSALNVWQQSCQQLYLPRIKDDTAFQHTMSVGAESRDFFGFAQGKGDGRYIGFTFGKRTSLFLDSSLLLIEPVAAAGYAEAQRAAEDAARPKPTDPTSSLNGDGPPRAEDSAKPTYQTGGDSAPQAVKKQFYGSIELDAIQAKKQFADLVDEVILQFTSRPGVKVKIAIEIQAESATGFDDGLQRAVKENCNVLRFKNAEFEGGE
;
A
#
# COMPACT_ATOMS: atom_id res chain seq x y z
N MET A 1 -21.34 -39.81 -22.76
CA MET A 1 -20.78 -39.30 -24.04
C MET A 1 -20.70 -37.78 -24.14
N ILE A 2 -21.65 -36.96 -23.66
CA ILE A 2 -21.54 -35.48 -23.78
C ILE A 2 -20.36 -34.86 -23.00
N ARG A 3 -20.06 -35.36 -21.79
CA ARG A 3 -18.97 -34.82 -20.96
C ARG A 3 -17.57 -35.06 -21.53
N GLU A 4 -17.39 -36.05 -22.39
CA GLU A 4 -16.11 -36.32 -23.06
C GLU A 4 -15.90 -35.45 -24.29
N THR A 5 -16.96 -34.81 -24.80
CA THR A 5 -16.93 -33.94 -25.98
C THR A 5 -16.41 -32.53 -25.64
N TYR A 6 -16.76 -31.98 -24.48
CA TYR A 6 -16.40 -30.62 -24.05
C TYR A 6 -15.32 -30.62 -22.95
N LYS A 7 -14.22 -31.33 -23.21
CA LYS A 7 -13.11 -31.52 -22.26
C LYS A 7 -11.88 -30.67 -22.55
N TRP A 8 -11.98 -29.69 -23.44
CA TRP A 8 -10.84 -28.87 -23.86
C TRP A 8 -11.13 -27.41 -23.58
N MET A 9 -10.20 -26.76 -22.89
CA MET A 9 -10.10 -25.31 -22.81
C MET A 9 -9.08 -24.87 -23.85
N VAL A 10 -9.38 -23.79 -24.58
CA VAL A 10 -8.47 -23.23 -25.58
C VAL A 10 -8.15 -21.81 -25.19
N ALA A 11 -6.86 -21.46 -25.14
CA ALA A 11 -6.40 -20.13 -24.79
C ALA A 11 -5.55 -19.54 -25.93
N PRO A 12 -5.83 -18.31 -26.40
CA PRO A 12 -4.97 -17.65 -27.36
C PRO A 12 -3.62 -17.30 -26.69
N MET A 13 -2.53 -17.19 -27.42
CA MET A 13 -1.22 -16.86 -26.85
C MET A 13 -0.32 -16.22 -27.91
N GLN A 14 0.58 -15.34 -27.50
CA GLN A 14 1.65 -14.81 -28.34
C GLN A 14 2.98 -14.87 -27.60
N GLU A 15 4.02 -15.31 -28.29
CA GLU A 15 5.36 -15.32 -27.75
C GLU A 15 6.12 -14.06 -28.18
N ALA A 16 6.79 -13.42 -27.23
CA ALA A 16 7.79 -12.42 -27.54
C ALA A 16 9.13 -13.10 -27.84
N ARG A 17 9.60 -12.98 -29.08
CA ARG A 17 10.83 -13.62 -29.55
C ARG A 17 11.94 -12.57 -29.67
N PRO A 18 13.03 -12.66 -28.87
CA PRO A 18 14.13 -11.71 -28.93
C PRO A 18 14.65 -11.53 -30.36
N GLY A 19 14.70 -10.27 -30.83
CA GLY A 19 15.16 -9.90 -32.17
C GLY A 19 14.22 -10.26 -33.33
N LYS A 20 13.10 -10.94 -33.07
CA LYS A 20 12.12 -11.35 -34.09
C LYS A 20 10.72 -10.78 -33.88
N GLY A 21 10.50 -10.07 -32.78
CA GLY A 21 9.20 -9.47 -32.45
C GLY A 21 8.21 -10.49 -31.89
N LEU A 22 6.92 -10.18 -32.02
CA LEU A 22 5.84 -11.05 -31.55
C LEU A 22 5.57 -12.17 -32.56
N SER A 23 5.24 -13.36 -32.07
CA SER A 23 4.72 -14.43 -32.93
C SER A 23 3.33 -14.10 -33.45
N GLU A 24 2.91 -14.83 -34.48
CA GLU A 24 1.48 -15.01 -34.79
C GLU A 24 0.73 -15.52 -33.56
N ILE A 25 -0.58 -15.25 -33.51
CA ILE A 25 -1.46 -15.76 -32.45
C ILE A 25 -1.53 -17.27 -32.55
N GLN A 26 -1.20 -17.94 -31.45
CA GLN A 26 -1.30 -19.39 -31.29
C GLN A 26 -2.47 -19.73 -30.38
N TRP A 27 -3.03 -20.92 -30.52
CA TRP A 27 -4.09 -21.43 -29.66
C TRP A 27 -3.59 -22.66 -28.91
N GLU A 28 -3.35 -22.47 -27.62
CA GLU A 28 -2.98 -23.55 -26.72
C GLU A 28 -4.25 -24.26 -26.24
N HIS A 29 -4.16 -25.56 -26.01
CA HIS A 29 -5.27 -26.38 -25.58
C HIS A 29 -4.92 -27.13 -24.29
N PHE A 30 -5.85 -27.11 -23.35
CA PHE A 30 -5.69 -27.69 -22.02
C PHE A 30 -6.84 -28.64 -21.77
N GLN A 31 -6.54 -29.85 -21.30
CA GLN A 31 -7.57 -30.83 -21.00
C GLN A 31 -8.20 -30.55 -19.63
N VAL A 32 -9.52 -30.54 -19.59
CA VAL A 32 -10.35 -30.38 -18.38
C VAL A 32 -10.87 -31.76 -17.98
N ASN A 33 -10.79 -32.11 -16.69
CA ASN A 33 -11.29 -33.40 -16.21
C ASN A 33 -12.81 -33.49 -16.34
N SER A 34 -13.30 -34.28 -17.30
CA SER A 34 -14.73 -34.51 -17.55
C SER A 34 -15.46 -35.25 -16.42
N GLY A 35 -14.70 -35.90 -15.52
CA GLY A 35 -15.20 -36.56 -14.32
C GLY A 35 -15.33 -35.63 -13.10
N ALA A 36 -14.92 -34.36 -13.19
CA ALA A 36 -15.00 -33.43 -12.08
C ALA A 36 -16.46 -33.22 -11.62
N GLN A 37 -16.66 -33.14 -10.30
CA GLN A 37 -17.97 -32.88 -9.71
C GLN A 37 -18.45 -31.44 -10.02
N ASN A 38 -17.51 -30.49 -10.06
CA ASN A 38 -17.75 -29.09 -10.40
C ASN A 38 -16.81 -28.66 -11.54
N LEU A 39 -17.38 -28.48 -12.73
CA LEU A 39 -16.62 -28.14 -13.92
C LEU A 39 -15.99 -26.74 -13.84
N SER A 40 -16.66 -25.77 -13.21
CA SER A 40 -16.14 -24.41 -13.07
C SER A 40 -14.89 -24.36 -12.19
N GLN A 41 -14.89 -25.10 -11.08
CA GLN A 41 -13.71 -25.20 -10.21
C GLN A 41 -12.56 -25.93 -10.90
N GLU A 42 -12.87 -26.95 -11.71
CA GLU A 42 -11.85 -27.65 -12.49
C GLU A 42 -11.23 -26.74 -13.56
N ILE A 43 -12.04 -25.93 -14.25
CA ILE A 43 -11.54 -24.92 -15.20
C ILE A 43 -10.62 -23.92 -14.49
N GLU A 44 -11.05 -23.39 -13.34
CA GLU A 44 -10.24 -22.45 -12.55
C GLU A 44 -8.92 -23.08 -12.09
N ARG A 45 -8.94 -24.37 -11.69
CA ARG A 45 -7.73 -25.13 -11.35
C ARG A 45 -6.78 -25.21 -12.55
N VAL A 46 -7.27 -25.61 -13.72
CA VAL A 46 -6.46 -25.70 -14.94
C VAL A 46 -5.89 -24.33 -15.33
N LEU A 47 -6.68 -23.25 -15.22
CA LEU A 47 -6.22 -21.89 -15.48
C LEU A 47 -5.07 -21.47 -14.54
N LYS A 48 -5.18 -21.76 -13.24
CA LYS A 48 -4.15 -21.43 -12.25
C LYS A 48 -2.88 -22.26 -12.40
N GLU A 49 -3.01 -23.58 -12.54
CA GLU A 49 -1.88 -24.51 -12.64
C GLU A 49 -1.02 -24.27 -13.89
N ASN A 50 -1.63 -23.77 -14.97
CA ASN A 50 -0.92 -23.45 -16.22
C ASN A 50 -0.61 -21.94 -16.34
N GLU A 51 -0.73 -21.17 -15.25
CA GLU A 51 -0.46 -19.71 -15.21
C GLU A 51 -1.24 -18.88 -16.25
N LEU A 52 -2.36 -19.42 -16.75
CA LEU A 52 -3.28 -18.72 -17.66
C LEU A 52 -4.13 -17.68 -16.92
N LEU A 53 -4.23 -17.80 -15.60
CA LEU A 53 -4.85 -16.84 -14.70
C LEU A 53 -4.01 -16.69 -13.43
N ILE A 54 -3.35 -15.55 -13.31
CA ILE A 54 -2.46 -15.24 -12.20
C ILE A 54 -3.27 -14.54 -11.11
N THR A 55 -3.52 -15.25 -10.00
CA THR A 55 -4.26 -14.70 -8.84
C THR A 55 -3.36 -14.08 -7.79
N GLU A 56 -2.10 -14.51 -7.75
CA GLU A 56 -1.05 -13.98 -6.90
C GLU A 56 0.23 -13.88 -7.72
N TRP A 57 0.96 -12.77 -7.59
CA TRP A 57 2.14 -12.53 -8.42
C TRP A 57 3.26 -11.88 -7.62
N ALA A 58 4.49 -12.37 -7.81
CA ALA A 58 5.66 -11.88 -7.10
C ALA A 58 6.19 -10.58 -7.73
N PRO A 59 6.69 -9.61 -6.93
CA PRO A 59 7.22 -8.34 -7.43
C PRO A 59 8.35 -8.50 -8.46
N VAL A 60 9.14 -9.56 -8.36
CA VAL A 60 10.23 -9.87 -9.30
C VAL A 60 9.72 -10.09 -10.73
N HIS A 61 8.55 -10.69 -10.91
CA HIS A 61 7.97 -10.90 -12.22
C HIS A 61 7.43 -9.59 -12.82
N LEU A 62 6.81 -8.74 -11.99
CA LEU A 62 6.44 -7.39 -12.41
C LEU A 62 7.67 -6.58 -12.82
N SER A 63 8.73 -6.59 -12.02
CA SER A 63 9.99 -5.90 -12.35
C SER A 63 10.58 -6.37 -13.68
N LYS A 64 10.54 -7.69 -13.95
CA LYS A 64 10.94 -8.23 -15.26
C LYS A 64 10.08 -7.71 -16.40
N VAL A 65 8.75 -7.71 -16.25
CA VAL A 65 7.83 -7.17 -17.28
C VAL A 65 8.09 -5.69 -17.53
N LEU A 66 8.26 -4.91 -16.47
CA LEU A 66 8.59 -3.48 -16.56
C LEU A 66 9.88 -3.26 -17.35
N LYS A 67 10.93 -4.03 -17.04
CA LYS A 67 12.22 -3.96 -17.73
C LYS A 67 12.13 -4.37 -19.20
N ASP A 68 11.43 -5.44 -19.51
CA ASP A 68 11.36 -5.97 -20.87
C ASP A 68 10.50 -5.07 -21.79
N TRP A 69 9.43 -4.47 -21.25
CA TRP A 69 8.39 -3.83 -22.07
C TRP A 69 8.25 -2.33 -21.88
N PHE A 70 8.37 -1.82 -20.66
CA PHE A 70 7.92 -0.46 -20.32
C PHE A 70 9.07 0.52 -20.10
N TRP A 71 10.10 0.13 -19.36
CA TRP A 71 11.30 0.95 -19.19
C TRP A 71 12.18 0.88 -20.44
N LYS A 72 12.71 2.03 -20.82
CA LYS A 72 13.58 2.24 -21.98
C LYS A 72 14.79 3.06 -21.55
N ASP A 73 15.73 3.29 -22.47
CA ASP A 73 16.92 4.09 -22.17
C ASP A 73 16.58 5.56 -21.92
N ASP A 74 15.56 6.07 -22.61
CA ASP A 74 15.04 7.45 -22.52
C ASP A 74 13.92 7.60 -21.49
N SER A 75 13.19 6.53 -21.16
CA SER A 75 12.10 6.54 -20.17
C SER A 75 12.34 5.55 -19.04
N LYS A 76 12.72 6.09 -17.87
CA LYS A 76 13.03 5.33 -16.65
C LYS A 76 11.85 5.15 -15.70
N ASP A 77 10.68 5.59 -16.12
CA ASP A 77 9.42 5.47 -15.40
C ASP A 77 8.27 5.18 -16.37
N THR A 78 7.18 4.61 -15.86
CA THR A 78 5.96 4.31 -16.62
C THR A 78 4.73 4.44 -15.73
N SER A 79 3.58 4.75 -16.30
CA SER A 79 2.29 4.71 -15.59
C SER A 79 1.93 3.28 -15.18
N ALA A 80 1.63 3.06 -13.90
CA ALA A 80 1.17 1.79 -13.37
C ALA A 80 -0.18 1.38 -13.96
N LEU A 81 -1.09 2.34 -14.17
CA LEU A 81 -2.38 2.12 -14.81
C LEU A 81 -2.21 1.63 -16.25
N ASN A 82 -1.26 2.21 -17.00
CA ASN A 82 -0.96 1.73 -18.35
C ASN A 82 -0.41 0.29 -18.33
N VAL A 83 0.48 -0.04 -17.40
CA VAL A 83 1.01 -1.41 -17.25
C VAL A 83 -0.13 -2.42 -17.02
N TRP A 84 -1.04 -2.10 -16.09
CA TRP A 84 -2.25 -2.90 -15.85
C TRP A 84 -3.08 -3.05 -17.13
N GLN A 85 -3.44 -1.94 -17.79
CA GLN A 85 -4.27 -1.97 -19.00
C GLN A 85 -3.64 -2.78 -20.14
N GLN A 86 -2.32 -2.66 -20.34
CA GLN A 86 -1.61 -3.46 -21.33
C GLN A 86 -1.63 -4.95 -20.97
N SER A 87 -1.48 -5.31 -19.69
CA SER A 87 -1.62 -6.71 -19.26
C SER A 87 -3.00 -7.31 -19.53
N CYS A 88 -4.06 -6.47 -19.58
CA CYS A 88 -5.40 -6.90 -19.94
C CYS A 88 -5.62 -7.05 -21.46
N GLN A 89 -4.79 -6.43 -22.30
CA GLN A 89 -5.04 -6.29 -23.74
C GLN A 89 -4.04 -7.07 -24.60
N GLN A 90 -2.84 -7.33 -24.09
CA GLN A 90 -1.74 -7.93 -24.85
C GLN A 90 -1.57 -9.41 -24.51
N LEU A 91 -1.67 -10.28 -25.51
CA LEU A 91 -1.58 -11.74 -25.33
C LEU A 91 -0.18 -12.25 -24.90
N TYR A 92 0.85 -11.42 -25.08
CA TYR A 92 2.23 -11.72 -24.69
C TYR A 92 2.59 -11.19 -23.30
N LEU A 93 1.66 -10.51 -22.62
CA LEU A 93 1.82 -10.07 -21.24
C LEU A 93 1.08 -11.02 -20.28
N PRO A 94 1.49 -11.09 -18.99
CA PRO A 94 0.87 -11.99 -18.02
C PRO A 94 -0.60 -11.67 -17.76
N ARG A 95 -1.44 -12.70 -17.64
CA ARG A 95 -2.89 -12.58 -17.38
C ARG A 95 -3.18 -12.50 -15.89
N ILE A 96 -3.06 -11.30 -15.36
CA ILE A 96 -3.37 -11.03 -13.97
C ILE A 96 -4.89 -11.00 -13.79
N LYS A 97 -5.40 -11.69 -12.76
CA LYS A 97 -6.84 -11.91 -12.54
C LYS A 97 -7.66 -10.63 -12.46
N ASP A 98 -7.20 -9.69 -11.65
CA ASP A 98 -7.88 -8.43 -11.36
C ASP A 98 -6.85 -7.35 -10.93
N ASP A 99 -7.33 -6.12 -10.81
CA ASP A 99 -6.53 -4.98 -10.38
C ASP A 99 -6.06 -5.12 -8.92
N THR A 100 -6.79 -5.88 -8.10
CA THR A 100 -6.43 -6.17 -6.71
C THR A 100 -5.16 -7.01 -6.64
N ALA A 101 -5.05 -8.06 -7.47
CA ALA A 101 -3.82 -8.85 -7.57
C ALA A 101 -2.63 -8.01 -8.01
N PHE A 102 -2.83 -7.12 -9.01
CA PHE A 102 -1.78 -6.21 -9.47
C PHE A 102 -1.34 -5.20 -8.39
N GLN A 103 -2.29 -4.56 -7.71
CA GLN A 103 -2.03 -3.63 -6.60
C GLN A 103 -1.32 -4.32 -5.44
N HIS A 104 -1.73 -5.54 -5.10
CA HIS A 104 -1.07 -6.33 -4.07
C HIS A 104 0.40 -6.61 -4.43
N THR A 105 0.70 -7.02 -5.67
CA THR A 105 2.08 -7.22 -6.14
C THR A 105 2.92 -5.95 -6.01
N MET A 106 2.37 -4.79 -6.37
CA MET A 106 3.04 -3.51 -6.19
C MET A 106 3.28 -3.18 -4.71
N SER A 107 2.27 -3.38 -3.86
CA SER A 107 2.35 -3.12 -2.42
C SER A 107 3.42 -3.98 -1.74
N VAL A 108 3.49 -5.28 -2.05
CA VAL A 108 4.53 -6.18 -1.55
C VAL A 108 5.91 -5.76 -2.06
N GLY A 109 6.00 -5.29 -3.30
CA GLY A 109 7.25 -4.81 -3.89
C GLY A 109 7.77 -3.49 -3.30
N ALA A 110 6.88 -2.63 -2.79
CA ALA A 110 7.22 -1.28 -2.32
C ALA A 110 8.21 -1.25 -1.14
N GLU A 111 8.19 -2.29 -0.31
CA GLU A 111 9.10 -2.44 0.84
C GLU A 111 10.54 -2.75 0.41
N SER A 112 10.75 -3.27 -0.80
CA SER A 112 12.07 -3.60 -1.31
C SER A 112 12.63 -2.49 -2.20
N ARG A 113 13.96 -2.40 -2.23
CA ARG A 113 14.72 -1.54 -3.14
C ARG A 113 15.10 -2.26 -4.45
N ASP A 114 14.80 -3.55 -4.56
CA ASP A 114 15.26 -4.39 -5.66
C ASP A 114 14.36 -4.28 -6.91
N PHE A 115 13.09 -3.90 -6.74
CA PHE A 115 12.08 -4.06 -7.79
C PHE A 115 11.73 -2.77 -8.53
N PHE A 116 11.25 -1.74 -7.82
CA PHE A 116 10.80 -0.48 -8.40
C PHE A 116 10.62 0.60 -7.30
N GLY A 117 10.72 1.87 -7.70
CA GLY A 117 10.25 3.01 -6.93
C GLY A 117 8.87 3.48 -7.38
N PHE A 118 8.23 4.34 -6.59
CA PHE A 118 6.93 4.92 -6.93
C PHE A 118 6.92 6.44 -6.83
N ALA A 119 6.01 7.06 -7.57
CA ALA A 119 5.66 8.47 -7.44
C ALA A 119 4.20 8.70 -7.85
N GLN A 120 3.56 9.71 -7.25
CA GLN A 120 2.23 10.20 -7.64
C GLN A 120 2.39 11.42 -8.56
N GLY A 121 2.84 11.14 -9.78
CA GLY A 121 3.12 12.14 -10.80
C GLY A 121 4.57 12.62 -10.87
N LYS A 122 4.83 13.37 -11.93
CA LYS A 122 6.13 13.95 -12.27
C LYS A 122 5.93 15.35 -12.81
N GLY A 123 6.63 16.33 -12.24
CA GLY A 123 6.53 17.75 -12.62
C GLY A 123 7.85 18.46 -12.39
N ASP A 124 8.24 19.36 -13.30
CA ASP A 124 9.52 20.12 -13.23
C ASP A 124 10.76 19.23 -13.02
N GLY A 125 10.76 18.03 -13.64
CA GLY A 125 11.83 17.05 -13.49
C GLY A 125 11.89 16.35 -12.13
N ARG A 126 10.90 16.55 -11.25
CA ARG A 126 10.80 15.95 -9.92
C ARG A 126 9.66 14.94 -9.84
N TYR A 127 9.89 13.90 -9.06
CA TYR A 127 8.86 12.92 -8.70
C TYR A 127 8.07 13.43 -7.50
N ILE A 128 6.76 13.59 -7.68
CA ILE A 128 5.83 14.04 -6.64
C ILE A 128 5.41 12.82 -5.82
N GLY A 129 5.39 12.91 -4.49
CA GLY A 129 5.05 11.76 -3.64
C GLY A 129 6.00 10.57 -3.78
N PHE A 130 7.28 10.82 -4.08
CA PHE A 130 8.28 9.78 -4.30
C PHE A 130 8.45 8.85 -3.08
N THR A 131 8.52 7.55 -3.33
CA THR A 131 8.78 6.52 -2.32
C THR A 131 9.58 5.35 -2.90
N PHE A 132 10.52 4.82 -2.11
CA PHE A 132 11.40 3.74 -2.54
C PHE A 132 11.94 2.94 -1.34
N GLY A 133 11.72 1.63 -1.33
CA GLY A 133 12.18 0.73 -0.27
C GLY A 133 11.50 0.95 1.08
N LYS A 134 10.22 1.33 1.07
CA LYS A 134 9.40 1.51 2.27
C LYS A 134 7.94 1.22 1.96
N ARG A 135 7.24 0.62 2.93
CA ARG A 135 5.79 0.37 2.84
C ARG A 135 5.07 1.69 2.55
N THR A 136 4.13 1.64 1.62
CA THR A 136 3.38 2.82 1.19
C THR A 136 2.02 2.42 0.64
N SER A 137 1.01 3.24 0.89
CA SER A 137 -0.31 3.07 0.28
C SER A 137 -0.29 3.60 -1.14
N LEU A 138 -0.59 2.72 -2.10
CA LEU A 138 -0.62 3.05 -3.52
C LEU A 138 -2.06 3.26 -3.96
N PHE A 139 -2.29 4.30 -4.76
CA PHE A 139 -3.56 4.53 -5.45
C PHE A 139 -3.33 4.27 -6.93
N LEU A 140 -3.99 3.26 -7.49
CA LEU A 140 -3.89 2.95 -8.93
C LEU A 140 -4.74 3.93 -9.74
N ASP A 141 -4.16 5.08 -10.06
CA ASP A 141 -4.73 6.07 -10.97
C ASP A 141 -3.77 6.37 -12.14
N SER A 142 -4.14 7.34 -12.99
CA SER A 142 -3.32 7.71 -14.14
C SER A 142 -1.98 8.37 -13.78
N SER A 143 -1.83 8.85 -12.54
CA SER A 143 -0.65 9.58 -12.05
C SER A 143 0.37 8.68 -11.36
N LEU A 144 -0.03 7.49 -10.90
CA LEU A 144 0.89 6.54 -10.28
C LEU A 144 1.96 6.06 -11.26
N LEU A 145 3.21 6.32 -10.93
CA LEU A 145 4.39 5.93 -11.70
C LEU A 145 5.13 4.77 -11.02
N LEU A 146 5.61 3.83 -11.85
CA LEU A 146 6.58 2.79 -11.52
C LEU A 146 7.94 3.19 -12.10
N ILE A 147 8.92 3.39 -11.23
CA ILE A 147 10.24 3.92 -11.54
C ILE A 147 11.27 2.79 -11.50
N GLU A 148 12.15 2.73 -12.50
CA GLU A 148 13.25 1.76 -12.55
C GLU A 148 14.09 1.82 -11.26
N PRO A 149 14.45 0.68 -10.63
CA PRO A 149 15.06 0.67 -9.30
C PRO A 149 16.39 1.44 -9.23
N VAL A 150 17.21 1.39 -10.29
CA VAL A 150 18.47 2.17 -10.36
C VAL A 150 18.19 3.67 -10.41
N ALA A 151 17.21 4.10 -11.21
CA ALA A 151 16.81 5.51 -11.29
C ALA A 151 16.19 6.01 -9.98
N ALA A 152 15.35 5.19 -9.33
CA ALA A 152 14.77 5.48 -8.02
C ALA A 152 15.86 5.60 -6.95
N ALA A 153 16.87 4.71 -6.95
CA ALA A 153 17.99 4.79 -6.03
C ALA A 153 18.79 6.09 -6.20
N GLY A 154 19.13 6.46 -7.43
CA GLY A 154 19.84 7.71 -7.72
C GLY A 154 19.05 8.95 -7.33
N TYR A 155 17.74 8.96 -7.57
CA TYR A 155 16.87 10.07 -7.14
C TYR A 155 16.78 10.17 -5.61
N ALA A 156 16.66 9.05 -4.91
CA ALA A 156 16.65 9.02 -3.44
C ALA A 156 17.95 9.54 -2.82
N GLU A 157 19.10 9.21 -3.42
CA GLU A 157 20.40 9.70 -2.99
C GLU A 157 20.55 11.20 -3.24
N ALA A 158 20.11 11.69 -4.39
CA ALA A 158 20.11 13.13 -4.71
C ALA A 158 19.23 13.94 -3.73
N GLN A 159 18.05 13.42 -3.36
CA GLN A 159 17.20 14.06 -2.35
C GLN A 159 17.89 14.14 -0.99
N ARG A 160 18.49 13.03 -0.54
CA ARG A 160 19.22 12.99 0.73
C ARG A 160 20.39 13.98 0.75
N ALA A 161 21.18 14.04 -0.32
CA ALA A 161 22.30 14.98 -0.42
C ALA A 161 21.83 16.45 -0.40
N ALA A 162 20.70 16.76 -1.05
CA ALA A 162 20.11 18.10 -1.03
C ALA A 162 19.59 18.49 0.36
N GLU A 163 18.96 17.56 1.09
CA GLU A 163 18.51 17.75 2.47
C GLU A 163 19.69 17.99 3.43
N ASP A 164 20.75 17.19 3.30
CA ASP A 164 21.97 17.35 4.11
C ASP A 164 22.68 18.69 3.83
N ALA A 165 22.71 19.13 2.57
CA ALA A 165 23.27 20.43 2.19
C ALA A 165 22.43 21.63 2.70
N ALA A 166 21.11 21.45 2.84
CA ALA A 166 20.20 22.47 3.36
C ALA A 166 20.16 22.52 4.90
N ARG A 167 20.71 21.52 5.60
CA ARG A 167 20.74 21.49 7.06
C ARG A 167 21.73 22.55 7.59
N PRO A 168 21.29 23.51 8.43
CA PRO A 168 22.19 24.50 9.00
C PRO A 168 23.26 23.82 9.87
N LYS A 169 24.52 24.20 9.68
CA LYS A 169 25.63 23.75 10.53
C LYS A 169 25.37 24.19 11.99
N PRO A 170 25.66 23.35 13.00
CA PRO A 170 25.63 23.81 14.38
C PRO A 170 26.60 24.98 14.54
N THR A 171 26.09 26.13 14.98
CA THR A 171 26.92 27.24 15.46
C THR A 171 27.58 26.81 16.76
N ASP A 172 28.91 26.80 16.79
CA ASP A 172 29.69 26.59 18.02
C ASP A 172 29.30 27.63 19.09
N PRO A 173 29.01 27.24 20.34
CA PRO A 173 28.76 28.18 21.41
C PRO A 173 30.08 28.86 21.79
N THR A 174 30.21 30.14 21.45
CA THR A 174 31.33 30.97 21.91
C THR A 174 31.11 31.32 23.39
N SER A 175 32.02 30.83 24.23
CA SER A 175 32.07 31.12 25.67
C SER A 175 32.25 32.63 25.91
N SER A 176 31.32 33.25 26.63
CA SER A 176 31.55 34.55 27.27
C SER A 176 30.78 34.60 28.60
N LEU A 177 31.55 34.81 29.67
CA LEU A 177 31.08 34.94 31.05
C LEU A 177 30.47 36.33 31.32
N ASN A 178 29.59 36.33 32.33
CA ASN A 178 29.14 37.43 33.20
C ASN A 178 27.75 38.04 32.92
N GLY A 179 26.87 37.97 33.94
CA GLY A 179 25.84 38.99 34.18
C GLY A 179 24.44 38.51 34.56
N ASP A 180 24.26 38.10 35.81
CA ASP A 180 23.13 38.33 36.73
C ASP A 180 21.63 38.34 36.25
N GLY A 181 20.86 37.38 36.79
CA GLY A 181 19.40 37.29 37.08
C GLY A 181 18.32 37.80 36.09
N PRO A 182 17.28 36.99 35.78
CA PRO A 182 16.10 36.90 36.68
C PRO A 182 15.43 35.49 36.74
N PRO A 183 14.46 35.23 37.65
CA PRO A 183 13.90 33.90 37.83
C PRO A 183 12.62 33.70 37.00
N ARG A 184 12.51 32.61 36.23
CA ARG A 184 11.19 32.05 35.86
C ARG A 184 11.22 30.62 35.31
N ALA A 185 10.46 29.77 35.99
CA ALA A 185 9.62 28.64 35.53
C ALA A 185 10.24 27.47 34.75
N GLU A 186 10.30 26.35 35.48
CA GLU A 186 9.74 25.04 35.12
C GLU A 186 10.30 24.30 33.90
N ASP A 187 11.25 23.45 34.28
CA ASP A 187 11.89 22.36 33.59
C ASP A 187 10.88 21.31 33.07
N SER A 188 10.79 21.16 31.74
CA SER A 188 10.26 19.94 31.11
C SER A 188 11.44 19.18 30.50
N ALA A 189 11.89 18.20 31.27
CA ALA A 189 13.02 17.34 30.97
C ALA A 189 12.84 16.59 29.62
N LYS A 190 13.74 16.88 28.69
CA LYS A 190 14.15 15.93 27.64
C LYS A 190 14.97 14.81 28.32
N PRO A 191 14.75 13.52 28.00
CA PRO A 191 15.68 12.50 28.42
C PRO A 191 16.91 12.50 27.51
N THR A 192 18.03 12.96 28.05
CA THR A 192 19.38 12.70 27.56
C THR A 192 19.74 11.23 27.86
N TYR A 193 20.18 10.49 26.86
CA TYR A 193 20.71 9.14 27.05
C TYR A 193 22.00 9.21 27.88
N GLN A 194 21.94 8.72 29.12
CA GLN A 194 23.13 8.35 29.90
C GLN A 194 23.27 6.83 29.88
N THR A 195 24.40 6.38 29.34
CA THR A 195 24.89 5.01 29.45
C THR A 195 25.48 4.77 30.84
N GLY A 196 24.93 3.78 31.55
CA GLY A 196 25.54 3.18 32.74
C GLY A 196 24.70 3.28 34.00
N GLY A 197 24.11 2.16 34.42
CA GLY A 197 23.50 2.01 35.74
C GLY A 197 22.59 0.79 35.82
N ASP A 198 22.95 -0.16 36.69
CA ASP A 198 22.19 -1.39 37.00
C ASP A 198 20.68 -1.14 37.13
N SER A 199 19.90 -1.73 36.22
CA SER A 199 18.45 -1.62 36.21
C SER A 199 17.82 -2.70 37.10
N ALA A 200 17.18 -2.25 38.19
CA ALA A 200 16.21 -3.03 38.95
C ALA A 200 15.13 -3.64 38.02
N PRO A 201 14.56 -4.82 38.33
CA PRO A 201 13.62 -5.49 37.43
C PRO A 201 12.39 -4.61 37.18
N GLN A 202 12.27 -4.13 35.94
CA GLN A 202 11.18 -3.27 35.50
C GLN A 202 9.87 -4.06 35.58
N ALA A 203 8.87 -3.54 36.30
CA ALA A 203 7.58 -4.19 36.47
C ALA A 203 6.95 -4.51 35.10
N VAL A 204 6.56 -5.77 34.90
CA VAL A 204 5.98 -6.24 33.64
C VAL A 204 4.63 -5.55 33.41
N LYS A 205 4.56 -4.71 32.37
CA LYS A 205 3.31 -4.05 31.94
C LYS A 205 2.43 -5.05 31.19
N LYS A 206 1.17 -5.20 31.61
CA LYS A 206 0.24 -6.21 31.08
C LYS A 206 -0.92 -5.62 30.26
N GLN A 207 -1.07 -4.30 30.25
CA GLN A 207 -2.21 -3.62 29.62
C GLN A 207 -1.73 -2.37 28.89
N PHE A 208 -2.41 -2.06 27.79
CA PHE A 208 -2.23 -0.84 27.01
C PHE A 208 -3.60 -0.17 26.84
N TYR A 209 -3.65 1.13 27.06
CA TYR A 209 -4.80 1.98 26.79
C TYR A 209 -4.30 3.21 26.02
N GLY A 210 -5.01 3.56 24.95
CA GLY A 210 -4.70 4.71 24.12
C GLY A 210 -5.95 5.22 23.43
N SER A 211 -6.04 6.53 23.28
CA SER A 211 -7.08 7.24 22.55
C SER A 211 -6.43 8.26 21.62
N ILE A 212 -6.99 8.43 20.43
CA ILE A 212 -6.55 9.41 19.45
C ILE A 212 -7.80 10.02 18.79
N GLU A 213 -7.77 11.33 18.58
CA GLU A 213 -8.77 12.03 17.79
C GLU A 213 -8.38 11.97 16.31
N LEU A 214 -9.32 11.57 15.45
CA LEU A 214 -9.10 11.47 14.02
C LEU A 214 -9.74 12.65 13.30
N ASP A 215 -9.06 13.16 12.27
CA ASP A 215 -9.61 14.13 11.35
C ASP A 215 -10.67 13.45 10.47
N ALA A 216 -11.87 14.01 10.39
CA ALA A 216 -12.99 13.37 9.68
C ALA A 216 -12.74 13.19 8.17
N ILE A 217 -11.92 14.05 7.55
CA ILE A 217 -11.59 13.99 6.12
C ILE A 217 -10.51 12.93 5.87
N GLN A 218 -9.53 12.84 6.78
CA GLN A 218 -8.43 11.88 6.70
C GLN A 218 -8.68 10.58 7.48
N ALA A 219 -9.86 10.40 8.09
CA ALA A 219 -10.16 9.32 9.03
C ALA A 219 -9.83 7.93 8.46
N LYS A 220 -10.11 7.71 7.16
CA LYS A 220 -9.77 6.45 6.48
C LYS A 220 -8.27 6.17 6.45
N LYS A 221 -7.45 7.19 6.16
CA LYS A 221 -5.98 7.07 6.14
C LYS A 221 -5.44 6.91 7.56
N GLN A 222 -5.86 7.77 8.48
CA GLN A 222 -5.34 7.75 9.85
C GLN A 222 -5.73 6.46 10.59
N PHE A 223 -6.92 5.91 10.32
CA PHE A 223 -7.31 4.62 10.89
C PHE A 223 -6.49 3.47 10.28
N ALA A 224 -6.14 3.53 8.98
CA ALA A 224 -5.23 2.57 8.38
C ALA A 224 -3.83 2.64 9.02
N ASP A 225 -3.30 3.86 9.22
CA ASP A 225 -2.03 4.07 9.93
C ASP A 225 -2.10 3.51 11.36
N LEU A 226 -3.21 3.71 12.08
CA LEU A 226 -3.41 3.14 13.43
C LEU A 226 -3.46 1.60 13.42
N VAL A 227 -4.07 1.01 12.38
CA VAL A 227 -4.12 -0.44 12.21
C VAL A 227 -2.71 -1.00 12.04
N ASP A 228 -1.93 -0.41 11.14
CA ASP A 228 -0.61 -0.92 10.77
C ASP A 228 0.44 -0.67 11.87
N GLU A 229 0.45 0.52 12.45
CA GLU A 229 1.52 0.94 13.37
C GLU A 229 1.26 0.50 14.82
N VAL A 230 -0.01 0.33 15.22
CA VAL A 230 -0.37 0.06 16.62
C VAL A 230 -1.11 -1.26 16.78
N ILE A 231 -2.24 -1.44 16.08
CA ILE A 231 -3.12 -2.60 16.30
C ILE A 231 -2.41 -3.89 15.88
N LEU A 232 -1.73 -3.89 14.73
CA LEU A 232 -1.04 -5.07 14.20
C LEU A 232 0.09 -5.55 15.12
N GLN A 233 0.75 -4.63 15.83
CA GLN A 233 1.80 -4.96 16.82
C GLN A 233 1.27 -5.79 17.99
N PHE A 234 -0.03 -5.63 18.32
CA PHE A 234 -0.70 -6.43 19.34
C PHE A 234 -1.29 -7.71 18.76
N THR A 235 -1.99 -7.66 17.62
CA THR A 235 -2.67 -8.83 17.06
C THR A 235 -1.73 -9.87 16.48
N SER A 236 -0.50 -9.48 16.11
CA SER A 236 0.56 -10.42 15.69
C SER A 236 1.10 -11.29 16.84
N ARG A 237 0.79 -10.98 18.10
CA ARG A 237 1.28 -11.71 19.27
C ARG A 237 0.26 -12.74 19.77
N PRO A 238 0.64 -14.03 19.91
CA PRO A 238 -0.24 -15.06 20.45
C PRO A 238 -0.75 -14.71 21.85
N GLY A 239 -2.05 -14.89 22.07
CA GLY A 239 -2.70 -14.70 23.38
C GLY A 239 -3.06 -13.24 23.73
N VAL A 240 -2.76 -12.26 22.88
CA VAL A 240 -3.17 -10.86 23.07
C VAL A 240 -4.59 -10.66 22.56
N LYS A 241 -5.46 -10.07 23.40
CA LYS A 241 -6.83 -9.71 23.04
C LYS A 241 -6.92 -8.21 22.81
N VAL A 242 -7.25 -7.81 21.60
CA VAL A 242 -7.41 -6.40 21.22
C VAL A 242 -8.90 -6.08 21.08
N LYS A 243 -9.33 -4.97 21.70
CA LYS A 243 -10.68 -4.41 21.55
C LYS A 243 -10.54 -2.99 21.02
N ILE A 244 -11.20 -2.70 19.91
CA ILE A 244 -11.25 -1.37 19.30
C ILE A 244 -12.67 -0.82 19.48
N ALA A 245 -12.78 0.45 19.87
CA ALA A 245 -14.03 1.18 19.95
C ALA A 245 -13.85 2.49 19.18
N ILE A 246 -14.84 2.84 18.35
CA ILE A 246 -14.87 4.08 17.57
C ILE A 246 -16.09 4.87 18.02
N GLU A 247 -15.87 6.15 18.30
CA GLU A 247 -16.91 7.12 18.61
C GLU A 247 -16.96 8.14 17.48
N ILE A 248 -18.17 8.44 16.98
CA ILE A 248 -18.39 9.38 15.88
C ILE A 248 -19.34 10.44 16.40
N GLN A 249 -18.87 11.68 16.45
CA GLN A 249 -19.66 12.85 16.86
C GLN A 249 -19.77 13.81 15.69
N ALA A 250 -20.98 14.30 15.43
CA ALA A 250 -21.26 15.28 14.40
C ALA A 250 -22.26 16.30 14.93
N GLU A 251 -21.91 17.58 14.84
CA GLU A 251 -22.73 18.69 15.33
C GLU A 251 -23.13 19.59 14.16
N SER A 252 -24.36 20.10 14.18
CA SER A 252 -24.87 21.05 13.21
C SER A 252 -25.73 22.10 13.89
N ALA A 253 -25.37 23.37 13.74
CA ALA A 253 -26.12 24.49 14.30
C ALA A 253 -27.52 24.66 13.68
N THR A 254 -27.74 24.13 12.47
CA THR A 254 -29.03 24.21 11.76
C THR A 254 -29.77 22.88 11.74
N GLY A 255 -29.25 21.86 12.44
CA GLY A 255 -29.75 20.49 12.37
C GLY A 255 -29.32 19.74 11.10
N PHE A 256 -29.76 18.48 11.00
CA PHE A 256 -29.52 17.59 9.86
C PHE A 256 -30.84 17.34 9.13
N ASP A 257 -30.83 17.31 7.81
CA ASP A 257 -32.04 17.03 7.04
C ASP A 257 -32.48 15.56 7.16
N ASP A 258 -33.77 15.30 6.93
CA ASP A 258 -34.37 13.97 7.07
C ASP A 258 -33.72 12.92 6.15
N GLY A 259 -33.22 13.33 4.99
CA GLY A 259 -32.56 12.45 4.03
C GLY A 259 -31.24 11.93 4.58
N LEU A 260 -30.40 12.84 5.10
CA LEU A 260 -29.14 12.49 5.76
C LEU A 260 -29.37 11.64 7.01
N GLN A 261 -30.31 12.04 7.88
CA GLN A 261 -30.62 11.28 9.10
C GLN A 261 -31.03 9.85 8.78
N ARG A 262 -31.88 9.65 7.76
CA ARG A 262 -32.32 8.33 7.31
C ARG A 262 -31.15 7.50 6.78
N ALA A 263 -30.33 8.08 5.89
CA ALA A 263 -29.20 7.39 5.29
C ALA A 263 -28.18 6.93 6.36
N VAL A 264 -27.88 7.79 7.33
CA VAL A 264 -26.94 7.45 8.42
C VAL A 264 -27.52 6.35 9.32
N LYS A 265 -28.79 6.44 9.73
CA LYS A 265 -29.44 5.39 10.54
C LYS A 265 -29.45 4.04 9.82
N GLU A 266 -29.75 4.03 8.51
CA GLU A 266 -29.75 2.80 7.71
C GLU A 266 -28.35 2.17 7.65
N ASN A 267 -27.32 2.98 7.39
CA ASN A 267 -25.93 2.51 7.37
C ASN A 267 -25.48 2.00 8.75
N CYS A 268 -25.82 2.69 9.83
CA CYS A 268 -25.52 2.23 11.19
C CYS A 268 -26.18 0.89 11.52
N ASN A 269 -27.40 0.64 11.04
CA ASN A 269 -28.08 -0.65 11.17
C ASN A 269 -27.37 -1.75 10.39
N VAL A 270 -26.99 -1.50 9.13
CA VAL A 270 -26.24 -2.45 8.29
C VAL A 270 -24.89 -2.78 8.92
N LEU A 271 -24.20 -1.78 9.47
CA LEU A 271 -22.90 -1.90 10.13
C LEU A 271 -22.99 -2.37 11.59
N ARG A 272 -24.21 -2.63 12.09
CA ARG A 272 -24.49 -3.15 13.44
C ARG A 272 -23.88 -2.30 14.56
N PHE A 273 -24.04 -0.98 14.46
CA PHE A 273 -23.71 -0.07 15.56
C PHE A 273 -24.48 -0.48 16.81
N LYS A 274 -23.84 -0.38 17.98
CA LYS A 274 -24.50 -0.70 19.25
C LYS A 274 -25.53 0.36 19.62
N ASN A 275 -25.15 1.63 19.44
CA ASN A 275 -25.98 2.81 19.65
C ASN A 275 -25.73 3.78 18.48
N ALA A 276 -26.79 4.36 17.91
CA ALA A 276 -26.71 5.38 16.86
C ALA A 276 -28.03 6.17 16.84
N GLU A 277 -28.03 7.36 17.46
CA GLU A 277 -29.21 8.21 17.57
C GLU A 277 -28.87 9.64 17.14
N PHE A 278 -29.91 10.38 16.71
CA PHE A 278 -29.83 11.82 16.49
C PHE A 278 -30.58 12.48 17.63
N GLU A 279 -29.92 13.36 18.37
CA GLU A 279 -30.51 14.09 19.48
C GLU A 279 -30.95 15.48 19.01
N GLY A 280 -32.05 15.99 19.56
CA GLY A 280 -32.42 17.39 19.37
C GLY A 280 -31.44 18.27 20.15
N GLY A 281 -30.83 19.25 19.49
CA GLY A 281 -29.98 20.22 20.18
C GLY A 281 -30.80 21.02 21.20
N GLU A 282 -30.22 21.28 22.38
CA GLU A 282 -30.70 22.31 23.30
C GLU A 282 -30.51 23.72 22.71
#